data_AF-A0ABD1UYT3-F1
#
_entry.id   AF-A0ABD1UYT3-F1
#
_cell.length_a   1.000
_cell.length_b   1.000
_cell.length_c   1.000
_cell.angle_alpha   90.00
_cell.angle_beta   90.00
_cell.angle_gamma   90.00
#
_symmetry.space_group_name_H-M   'P 1'
#
loop_
_entity.id
_entity.type
_entity.pdbx_description
1 polymer ?
#
loop_
_entity_poly.entity_id
_entity_poly.type
_entity_poly.pdbx_seq_one_letter_code
_entity_poly.pdbx_strand_id
1 'polypeptide(L)'
;MSMAVNTIPGFYFTPTDEDLITFYLKPKAMRQSLPWDGILEKNLYGDNAMPWVILTENDWEIYRTTARAYEDSVSKDEMYVFTKMKKIPGLRFVRVAGSGYWDDNHVTKYIKNRQGEIIGIKKSFTFRVKGKKGQEKIDHMEKGRWIMHEYTLARVSLIQEVEDGDYAICRIIWDLSKCRKNVAESSEGQSRLDIDLNN
;
A
#
# COMPACT_ATOMS: atom_id res chain seq x y z
N MET A 1 -6.69 21.60 8.05
CA MET A 1 -6.88 21.10 9.42
C MET A 1 -6.06 19.83 9.55
N SER A 2 -5.10 19.79 10.48
CA SER A 2 -4.33 18.57 10.77
C SER A 2 -5.28 17.56 11.41
N MET A 3 -5.40 16.37 10.83
CA MET A 3 -6.10 15.25 11.45
C MET A 3 -5.15 14.66 12.49
N ALA A 4 -5.12 15.26 13.68
CA ALA A 4 -4.33 14.74 14.78
C ALA A 4 -4.93 13.40 15.21
N VAL A 5 -4.24 12.31 14.87
CA VAL A 5 -4.58 10.97 15.35
C VAL A 5 -4.13 10.91 16.80
N ASN A 6 -5.06 10.82 17.75
CA ASN A 6 -4.76 10.70 19.18
C ASN A 6 -4.17 9.31 19.47
N THR A 7 -2.85 9.16 19.31
CA THR A 7 -2.12 7.95 19.69
C THR A 7 -1.36 8.15 20.99
N ILE A 8 -1.37 7.17 21.88
CA ILE A 8 -0.51 7.17 23.08
C ILE A 8 0.97 7.08 22.67
N PRO A 9 1.90 7.70 23.41
CA PRO A 9 3.33 7.53 23.17
C PRO A 9 3.72 6.05 23.13
N GLY A 10 4.47 5.64 22.10
CA GLY A 10 4.89 4.24 21.90
C GLY A 10 3.90 3.34 21.17
N PHE A 11 2.72 3.86 20.79
CA PHE A 11 1.84 3.16 19.85
C PHE A 11 2.46 3.16 18.45
N TYR A 12 2.54 1.97 17.84
CA TYR A 12 2.91 1.81 16.45
C TYR A 12 1.90 0.92 15.75
N PHE A 13 1.46 1.33 14.57
CA PHE A 13 0.54 0.54 13.76
C PHE A 13 1.30 -0.53 12.97
N THR A 14 1.52 -1.69 13.59
CA THR A 14 2.22 -2.84 13.00
C THR A 14 1.35 -4.10 13.02
N PRO A 15 0.21 -4.12 12.31
CA PRO A 15 -0.71 -5.26 12.32
C PRO A 15 -0.11 -6.47 11.61
N THR A 16 -0.43 -7.67 12.08
CA THR A 16 -0.18 -8.92 11.34
C THR A 16 -1.20 -9.10 10.21
N ASP A 17 -0.93 -10.03 9.28
CA ASP A 17 -1.91 -10.41 8.25
C ASP A 17 -3.25 -10.86 8.88
N GLU A 18 -3.23 -11.52 10.06
CA GLU A 18 -4.43 -11.92 10.82
C GLU A 18 -5.12 -10.71 11.44
N ASP A 19 -4.38 -9.78 12.06
CA ASP A 19 -4.96 -8.59 12.70
C ASP A 19 -5.73 -7.73 11.69
N LEU A 20 -5.17 -7.54 10.49
CA LEU A 20 -5.81 -6.79 9.41
C LEU A 20 -7.17 -7.39 9.03
N ILE A 21 -7.28 -8.72 8.98
CA ILE A 21 -8.53 -9.38 8.63
C ILE A 21 -9.52 -9.33 9.80
N THR A 22 -9.07 -9.74 10.99
CA THR A 22 -9.92 -9.99 12.15
C THR A 22 -10.40 -8.72 12.82
N PHE A 23 -9.52 -7.73 13.00
CA PHE A 23 -9.82 -6.53 13.80
C PHE A 23 -10.09 -5.27 12.98
N TYR A 24 -9.79 -5.28 11.67
CA TYR A 24 -10.00 -4.13 10.81
C TYR A 24 -10.97 -4.42 9.67
N LEU A 25 -10.66 -5.37 8.79
CA LEU A 25 -11.46 -5.60 7.58
C LEU A 25 -12.84 -6.21 7.89
N LYS A 26 -12.91 -7.24 8.74
CA LYS A 26 -14.19 -7.85 9.13
C LYS A 26 -15.08 -6.84 9.88
N PRO A 27 -14.61 -6.11 10.92
CA PRO A 27 -15.39 -5.06 11.56
C PRO A 27 -15.83 -3.95 10.59
N LYS A 28 -14.94 -3.48 9.69
CA LYS A 28 -15.27 -2.48 8.67
C LYS A 28 -16.42 -2.95 7.77
N ALA A 29 -16.37 -4.19 7.29
CA ALA A 29 -17.41 -4.79 6.45
C ALA A 29 -18.75 -4.95 7.20
N MET A 30 -18.70 -5.13 8.53
CA MET A 30 -19.85 -5.21 9.42
C MET A 30 -20.28 -3.85 10.02
N ARG A 31 -19.67 -2.73 9.58
CA ARG A 31 -19.91 -1.38 10.11
C ARG A 31 -19.72 -1.25 11.63
N GLN A 32 -18.79 -2.02 12.17
CA GLN A 32 -18.42 -1.99 13.59
C GLN A 32 -17.28 -0.99 13.84
N SER A 33 -17.14 -0.55 15.10
CA SER A 33 -16.04 0.33 15.53
C SER A 33 -14.68 -0.35 15.33
N LEU A 34 -13.69 0.42 14.87
CA LEU A 34 -12.32 -0.05 14.69
C LEU A 34 -11.49 0.21 15.95
N PRO A 35 -10.50 -0.64 16.29
CA PRO A 35 -9.58 -0.38 17.40
C PRO A 35 -8.77 0.90 17.20
N TRP A 36 -8.48 1.23 15.94
CA TRP A 36 -7.80 2.44 15.50
C TRP A 36 -8.38 2.88 14.16
N ASP A 37 -8.69 4.16 14.02
CA ASP A 37 -9.39 4.75 12.87
C ASP A 37 -8.46 5.43 11.86
N GLY A 38 -7.14 5.35 12.03
CA GLY A 38 -6.17 5.94 11.11
C GLY A 38 -6.00 5.22 9.78
N ILE A 39 -6.71 4.10 9.53
CA ILE A 39 -6.78 3.49 8.19
C ILE A 39 -7.68 4.32 7.29
N LEU A 40 -7.07 4.95 6.28
CA LEU A 40 -7.74 5.84 5.34
C LEU A 40 -8.71 5.07 4.44
N GLU A 41 -9.80 5.71 4.02
CA GLU A 41 -10.69 5.15 3.00
C GLU A 41 -10.51 5.91 1.68
N LYS A 42 -10.00 5.23 0.64
CA LYS A 42 -9.77 5.81 -0.69
C LYS A 42 -10.09 4.82 -1.79
N ASN A 43 -10.54 5.31 -2.95
CA ASN A 43 -10.74 4.49 -4.13
C ASN A 43 -9.41 4.27 -4.87
N LEU A 44 -8.86 3.07 -4.77
CA LEU A 44 -7.56 2.71 -5.37
C LEU A 44 -7.65 2.27 -6.84
N TYR A 45 -8.85 2.27 -7.44
CA TYR A 45 -9.07 1.83 -8.81
C TYR A 45 -9.92 2.81 -9.63
N GLY A 46 -9.70 2.81 -10.94
CA GLY A 46 -10.38 3.68 -11.91
C GLY A 46 -9.49 4.79 -12.46
N ASP A 47 -10.08 5.69 -13.24
CA ASP A 47 -9.35 6.61 -14.14
C ASP A 47 -8.50 7.67 -13.42
N ASN A 48 -8.81 7.98 -12.17
CA ASN A 48 -8.08 8.97 -11.37
C ASN A 48 -7.32 8.35 -10.20
N ALA A 49 -7.03 7.04 -10.26
CA ALA A 49 -6.51 6.28 -9.14
C ALA A 49 -5.00 5.97 -9.22
N MET A 50 -4.22 6.80 -9.92
CA MET A 50 -2.76 6.62 -9.93
C MET A 50 -2.22 6.81 -8.50
N PRO A 51 -1.25 6.00 -8.03
CA PRO A 51 -0.80 6.03 -6.64
C PRO A 51 -0.37 7.43 -6.16
N TRP A 52 0.44 8.14 -6.96
CA TRP A 52 0.88 9.50 -6.64
C TRP A 52 -0.18 10.59 -6.82
N VAL A 53 -1.34 10.26 -7.39
CA VAL A 53 -2.48 11.20 -7.49
C VAL A 53 -3.37 11.09 -6.25
N ILE A 54 -3.57 9.87 -5.74
CA ILE A 54 -4.52 9.62 -4.64
C ILE A 54 -3.88 9.55 -3.26
N LEU A 55 -2.57 9.25 -3.18
CA LEU A 55 -1.80 9.17 -1.95
C LEU A 55 -0.95 10.42 -1.82
N THR A 56 -1.40 11.34 -0.97
CA THR A 56 -0.82 12.67 -0.77
C THR A 56 0.21 12.67 0.36
N GLU A 57 1.06 13.70 0.41
CA GLU A 57 2.07 13.85 1.48
C GLU A 57 1.47 13.83 2.89
N ASN A 58 0.27 14.43 3.06
CA ASN A 58 -0.45 14.42 4.33
C ASN A 58 -0.87 13.00 4.75
N ASP A 59 -1.23 12.14 3.78
CA ASP A 59 -1.55 10.75 4.07
C ASP A 59 -0.30 10.01 4.57
N TRP A 60 0.87 10.28 3.98
CA TRP A 60 2.15 9.70 4.39
C TRP A 60 2.64 10.21 5.75
N GLU A 61 2.36 11.46 6.11
CA GLU A 61 2.74 12.02 7.41
C GLU A 61 2.05 11.29 8.57
N ILE A 62 0.75 11.00 8.45
CA ILE A 62 0.01 10.21 9.45
C ILE A 62 0.66 8.84 9.66
N TYR A 63 1.11 8.20 8.60
CA TYR A 63 1.73 6.88 8.70
C TYR A 63 3.18 6.93 9.15
N ARG A 64 3.97 7.94 8.77
CA ARG A 64 5.34 8.10 9.28
C ARG A 64 5.36 8.34 10.79
N THR A 65 4.37 9.03 11.33
CA THR A 65 4.25 9.29 12.79
C THR A 65 3.73 8.08 13.58
N THR A 66 3.03 7.15 12.92
CA THR A 66 2.47 5.95 13.56
C THR A 66 3.19 4.67 13.19
N ALA A 67 4.16 4.72 12.27
CA ALA A 67 5.02 3.61 11.90
C ALA A 67 6.20 3.49 12.86
N ARG A 68 6.61 2.25 13.14
CA ARG A 68 7.87 2.01 13.85
C ARG A 68 9.02 2.31 12.90
N ALA A 69 9.90 3.25 13.27
CA ALA A 69 11.15 3.44 12.54
C ALA A 69 11.98 2.15 12.60
N TYR A 70 12.25 1.56 11.43
CA TYR A 70 13.16 0.44 11.26
C TYR A 70 14.35 0.91 10.42
N GLU A 71 15.50 0.27 10.53
CA GLU A 71 16.68 0.64 9.74
C GLU A 71 16.40 0.62 8.21
N ASP A 72 15.55 -0.31 7.77
CA ASP A 72 15.04 -0.40 6.39
C ASP A 72 13.98 0.66 6.02
N SER A 73 13.36 1.31 7.02
CA SER A 73 12.31 2.34 6.81
C SER A 73 12.86 3.64 6.26
N VAL A 74 14.19 3.81 6.23
CA VAL A 74 14.81 4.92 5.51
C VAL A 74 14.46 4.86 4.02
N SER A 75 14.24 3.68 3.45
CA SER A 75 14.03 3.52 2.00
C SER A 75 12.59 3.23 1.58
N LYS A 76 11.67 3.03 2.54
CA LYS A 76 10.30 2.59 2.27
C LYS A 76 9.31 3.28 3.19
N ASP A 77 8.33 3.94 2.59
CA ASP A 77 7.14 4.42 3.29
C ASP A 77 5.99 3.43 3.07
N GLU A 78 5.15 3.24 4.09
CA GLU A 78 3.98 2.38 3.96
C GLU A 78 2.75 2.94 4.65
N MET A 79 1.59 2.65 4.06
CA MET A 79 0.29 3.02 4.62
C MET A 79 -0.73 1.91 4.37
N TYR A 80 -1.88 2.01 5.04
CA TYR A 80 -3.00 1.10 4.88
C TYR A 80 -4.23 1.87 4.43
N VAL A 81 -4.94 1.33 3.44
CA VAL A 81 -6.11 1.98 2.85
C VAL A 81 -7.24 0.98 2.74
N PHE A 82 -8.42 1.34 3.23
CA PHE A 82 -9.67 0.70 2.85
C PHE A 82 -10.07 1.15 1.45
N THR A 83 -10.35 0.20 0.57
CA THR A 83 -10.90 0.45 -0.77
C THR A 83 -12.13 -0.39 -0.99
N LYS A 84 -13.14 0.17 -1.68
CA LYS A 84 -14.29 -0.59 -2.17
C LYS A 84 -13.91 -1.38 -3.42
N MET A 85 -14.21 -2.66 -3.39
CA MET A 85 -13.99 -3.64 -4.45
C MET A 85 -15.18 -3.59 -5.40
N LYS A 86 -15.07 -2.80 -6.47
CA LYS A 86 -16.12 -2.77 -7.51
C LYS A 86 -16.15 -4.11 -8.25
N LYS A 87 -17.17 -4.94 -7.99
CA LYS A 87 -17.48 -6.10 -8.84
C LYS A 87 -17.99 -5.57 -10.19
N ILE A 88 -17.26 -5.85 -11.27
CA ILE A 88 -17.74 -5.62 -12.63
C ILE A 88 -18.25 -6.97 -13.16
N PRO A 89 -19.54 -7.11 -13.52
CA PRO A 89 -20.06 -8.35 -14.08
C PRO A 89 -19.25 -8.80 -15.30
N GLY A 90 -18.79 -10.06 -15.31
CA GLY A 90 -18.08 -10.65 -16.44
C GLY A 90 -16.57 -10.37 -16.53
N LEU A 91 -16.01 -9.48 -15.69
CA LEU A 91 -14.57 -9.23 -15.65
C LEU A 91 -13.99 -9.61 -14.28
N ARG A 92 -12.81 -10.26 -14.29
CA ARG A 92 -11.94 -10.24 -13.10
C ARG A 92 -11.70 -8.77 -12.77
N PHE A 93 -11.67 -8.43 -11.47
CA PHE A 93 -11.48 -7.07 -11.03
C PHE A 93 -10.32 -6.41 -11.79
N VAL A 94 -10.64 -5.46 -12.67
CA VAL A 94 -9.64 -4.77 -13.46
C VAL A 94 -8.99 -3.77 -12.52
N ARG A 95 -7.76 -4.06 -12.08
CA ARG A 95 -6.98 -3.20 -11.21
C ARG A 95 -6.34 -2.03 -11.97
N VAL A 96 -7.10 -1.40 -12.87
CA VAL A 96 -6.67 -0.19 -13.58
C VAL A 96 -6.65 0.97 -12.60
N ALA A 97 -5.60 1.79 -12.70
CA ALA A 97 -5.36 2.95 -11.87
C ALA A 97 -4.80 4.07 -12.75
N GLY A 98 -5.71 4.89 -13.28
CA GLY A 98 -5.47 5.90 -14.30
C GLY A 98 -4.80 5.37 -15.56
N SER A 99 -3.68 5.98 -15.93
CA SER A 99 -2.91 5.54 -17.10
C SER A 99 -2.07 4.28 -16.84
N GLY A 100 -2.19 3.67 -15.67
CA GLY A 100 -1.50 2.43 -15.30
C GLY A 100 -2.44 1.32 -14.82
N TYR A 101 -1.84 0.29 -14.25
CA TYR A 101 -2.52 -0.86 -13.68
C TYR A 101 -1.66 -1.52 -12.60
N TRP A 102 -2.32 -2.18 -11.66
CA TRP A 102 -1.67 -3.05 -10.68
C TRP A 102 -1.49 -4.45 -11.28
N ASP A 103 -0.24 -4.84 -11.49
CA ASP A 103 0.14 -6.15 -12.01
C ASP A 103 0.31 -7.15 -10.87
N ASP A 104 -0.45 -8.25 -10.91
CA ASP A 104 -0.43 -9.31 -9.91
C ASP A 104 0.86 -10.14 -10.05
N ASN A 105 1.49 -10.50 -8.94
CA ASN A 105 2.59 -11.47 -8.96
C ASN A 105 2.09 -12.92 -9.11
N HIS A 106 0.77 -13.13 -9.18
CA HIS A 106 0.05 -14.40 -9.27
C HIS A 106 0.26 -15.34 -8.07
N VAL A 107 0.86 -14.84 -7.00
CA VAL A 107 1.05 -15.58 -5.75
C VAL A 107 -0.05 -15.17 -4.78
N THR A 108 -0.96 -16.12 -4.53
CA THR A 108 -2.03 -15.94 -3.55
C THR A 108 -1.63 -16.62 -2.24
N LYS A 109 -1.66 -15.86 -1.13
CA LYS A 109 -1.42 -16.40 0.22
C LYS A 109 -2.73 -16.43 0.99
N TYR A 110 -3.09 -17.60 1.52
CA TYR A 110 -4.22 -17.73 2.45
C TYR A 110 -3.82 -17.25 3.83
N ILE A 111 -4.68 -16.48 4.47
CA ILE A 111 -4.53 -16.01 5.83
C ILE A 111 -5.39 -16.90 6.71
N LYS A 112 -4.76 -17.51 7.72
CA LYS A 112 -5.44 -18.39 8.68
C LYS A 112 -5.48 -17.73 10.05
N ASN A 113 -6.56 -17.94 10.79
CA ASN A 113 -6.59 -17.61 12.22
C ASN A 113 -5.81 -18.65 13.04
N ARG A 114 -5.72 -18.42 14.35
CA ARG A 114 -5.09 -19.34 15.32
C ARG A 114 -5.68 -20.76 15.30
N GLN A 115 -6.94 -20.93 14.90
CA GLN A 115 -7.63 -22.22 14.77
C GLN A 115 -7.32 -22.93 13.44
N GLY A 116 -6.58 -22.29 12.54
CA GLY A 116 -6.23 -22.84 11.22
C GLY A 116 -7.28 -22.61 10.14
N GLU A 117 -8.35 -21.86 10.44
CA GLU A 117 -9.42 -21.54 9.51
C GLU A 117 -8.99 -20.42 8.56
N ILE A 118 -9.31 -20.55 7.28
CA ILE A 118 -9.01 -19.52 6.28
C ILE A 118 -9.98 -18.36 6.46
N ILE A 119 -9.47 -17.23 6.95
CA ILE A 119 -10.24 -16.01 7.20
C ILE A 119 -10.07 -14.96 6.11
N GLY A 120 -9.01 -15.06 5.31
CA GLY A 120 -8.71 -14.07 4.29
C GLY A 120 -7.73 -14.55 3.23
N ILE A 121 -7.53 -13.68 2.25
CA ILE A 121 -6.61 -13.86 1.14
C ILE A 121 -5.74 -12.61 1.03
N LYS A 122 -4.44 -12.80 0.83
CA LYS A 122 -3.46 -11.77 0.51
C LYS A 122 -2.96 -11.95 -0.92
N LYS A 123 -2.99 -10.88 -1.71
CA LYS A 123 -2.40 -10.80 -3.04
C LYS A 123 -1.43 -9.64 -3.13
N SER A 124 -0.37 -9.80 -3.91
CA SER A 124 0.68 -8.80 -4.05
C SER A 124 0.72 -8.26 -5.48
N PHE A 125 0.75 -6.94 -5.61
CA PHE A 125 0.76 -6.25 -6.88
C PHE A 125 1.91 -5.26 -6.97
N THR A 126 2.38 -4.99 -8.18
CA THR A 126 3.27 -3.87 -8.49
C THR A 126 2.57 -2.97 -9.50
N PHE A 127 2.55 -1.66 -9.28
CA PHE A 127 1.96 -0.74 -10.24
C PHE A 127 2.86 -0.55 -11.46
N ARG A 128 2.26 -0.51 -12.66
CA ARG A 128 2.93 -0.23 -13.94
C ARG A 128 2.13 0.78 -14.76
N VAL A 129 2.83 1.69 -15.43
CA VAL A 129 2.23 2.65 -16.38
C VAL A 129 2.09 2.01 -17.76
N LYS A 130 0.93 2.18 -18.42
CA LYS A 130 0.68 1.61 -19.76
C LYS A 130 1.59 2.26 -20.81
N GLY A 131 1.91 1.51 -21.87
CA GLY A 131 2.65 2.02 -23.05
C GLY A 131 4.13 2.30 -22.82
N LYS A 132 4.66 2.06 -21.62
CA LYS A 132 6.03 2.39 -21.20
C LYS A 132 6.93 1.16 -21.02
N LYS A 133 6.83 0.17 -21.93
CA LYS A 133 7.73 -0.99 -21.92
C LYS A 133 9.18 -0.52 -22.08
N GLY A 134 10.03 -0.76 -21.08
CA GLY A 134 11.42 -0.29 -21.03
C GLY A 134 11.65 0.97 -20.19
N GLN A 135 10.65 1.85 -20.06
CA GLN A 135 10.72 3.05 -19.21
C GLN A 135 10.37 2.75 -17.75
N GLU A 136 9.86 1.55 -17.44
CA GLU A 136 9.58 1.11 -16.06
C GLU A 136 10.78 1.29 -15.13
N LYS A 137 12.00 1.03 -15.64
CA LYS A 137 13.23 1.25 -14.87
C LYS A 137 13.45 2.73 -14.53
N ILE A 138 13.13 3.63 -15.45
CA ILE A 138 13.32 5.08 -15.27
C ILE A 138 12.21 5.64 -14.39
N ASP A 139 10.95 5.25 -14.60
CA ASP A 139 9.84 5.65 -13.71
C ASP A 139 10.07 5.12 -12.27
N HIS A 140 10.59 3.90 -12.08
CA HIS A 140 10.98 3.40 -10.75
C HIS A 140 12.18 4.15 -10.15
N MET A 141 13.08 4.67 -10.98
CA MET A 141 14.27 5.41 -10.57
C MET A 141 13.94 6.85 -10.18
N GLU A 142 12.96 7.46 -10.84
CA GLU A 142 12.53 8.85 -10.59
C GLU A 142 11.39 8.94 -9.57
N LYS A 143 10.44 8.00 -9.56
CA LYS A 143 9.18 8.06 -8.79
C LYS A 143 9.02 6.96 -7.74
N GLY A 144 10.00 6.08 -7.60
CA GLY A 144 9.93 4.93 -6.71
C GLY A 144 9.05 3.80 -7.23
N ARG A 145 9.21 2.63 -6.63
CA ARG A 145 8.39 1.45 -6.94
C ARG A 145 7.18 1.41 -6.01
N TRP A 146 6.02 1.29 -6.62
CA TRP A 146 4.74 1.18 -5.92
C TRP A 146 4.31 -0.28 -5.80
N ILE A 147 4.20 -0.77 -4.58
CA ILE A 147 3.81 -2.14 -4.26
C ILE A 147 2.52 -2.11 -3.44
N MET A 148 1.61 -3.03 -3.71
CA MET A 148 0.37 -3.19 -2.96
C MET A 148 0.27 -4.61 -2.45
N HIS A 149 -0.04 -4.78 -1.17
CA HIS A 149 -0.59 -6.03 -0.64
C HIS A 149 -2.08 -5.83 -0.36
N GLU A 150 -2.93 -6.50 -1.15
CA GLU A 150 -4.38 -6.47 -1.02
C GLU A 150 -4.84 -7.62 -0.13
N TYR A 151 -5.66 -7.30 0.85
CA TYR A 151 -6.23 -8.20 1.84
C TYR A 151 -7.75 -8.22 1.67
N THR A 152 -8.31 -9.40 1.42
CA THR A 152 -9.76 -9.61 1.24
C THR A 152 -10.27 -10.69 2.18
N LEU A 153 -11.52 -10.57 2.64
CA LEU A 153 -12.19 -11.61 3.41
C LEU A 153 -12.37 -12.89 2.56
N ALA A 154 -12.18 -14.06 3.19
CA ALA A 154 -12.51 -15.32 2.54
C ALA A 154 -14.03 -15.46 2.42
N ARG A 155 -14.52 -16.06 1.32
CA ARG A 155 -15.98 -16.23 1.10
C ARG A 155 -16.67 -17.00 2.23
N VAL A 156 -15.95 -17.95 2.85
CA VAL A 156 -16.45 -18.73 4.01
C VAL A 156 -16.69 -17.83 5.23
N SER A 157 -15.93 -16.72 5.35
CA SER A 157 -16.11 -15.73 6.42
C SER A 157 -17.27 -14.76 6.15
N LEU A 158 -17.87 -14.77 4.95
CA LEU A 158 -18.98 -13.90 4.52
C LEU A 158 -20.35 -14.59 4.64
N ILE A 159 -20.44 -15.81 5.19
CA ILE A 159 -21.69 -16.59 5.28
C ILE A 159 -22.72 -15.91 6.23
N GLN A 160 -22.28 -14.95 7.05
CA GLN A 160 -23.17 -14.04 7.78
C GLN A 160 -23.32 -12.73 7.00
N GLU A 161 -24.53 -12.47 6.52
CA GLU A 161 -25.10 -11.23 5.95
C GLU A 161 -24.17 -10.00 6.00
N VAL A 162 -23.28 -9.87 5.01
CA VAL A 162 -22.45 -8.67 4.85
C VAL A 162 -23.18 -7.69 3.94
N GLU A 163 -23.83 -6.67 4.53
CA GLU A 163 -24.66 -5.69 3.82
C GLU A 163 -23.88 -4.84 2.77
N ASP A 164 -22.57 -4.62 2.97
CA ASP A 164 -21.71 -3.79 2.08
C ASP A 164 -20.47 -4.58 1.64
N GLY A 165 -20.64 -5.90 1.43
CA GLY A 165 -19.60 -6.94 1.34
C GLY A 165 -18.64 -6.88 0.16
N ASP A 166 -17.85 -5.80 0.06
CA ASP A 166 -16.81 -5.62 -0.94
C ASP A 166 -15.73 -4.64 -0.46
N TYR A 167 -15.30 -4.65 0.81
CA TYR A 167 -14.08 -3.92 1.21
C TYR A 167 -12.83 -4.78 1.05
N ALA A 168 -11.70 -4.13 0.76
CA ALA A 168 -10.37 -4.67 0.94
C ALA A 168 -9.52 -3.69 1.77
N ILE A 169 -8.55 -4.21 2.50
CA ILE A 169 -7.43 -3.41 3.00
C ILE A 169 -6.27 -3.56 2.01
N CYS A 170 -5.68 -2.44 1.61
CA CYS A 170 -4.48 -2.41 0.79
C CYS A 170 -3.35 -1.80 1.61
N ARG A 171 -2.30 -2.58 1.90
CA ARG A 171 -1.02 -2.03 2.36
C ARG A 171 -0.27 -1.52 1.13
N ILE A 172 -0.10 -0.21 1.02
CA ILE A 172 0.67 0.42 -0.04
C ILE A 172 2.08 0.68 0.46
N ILE A 173 3.07 0.26 -0.30
CA ILE A 173 4.48 0.48 -0.01
C ILE A 173 5.05 1.32 -1.15
N TRP A 174 5.63 2.45 -0.80
CA TRP A 174 6.40 3.29 -1.69
C TRP A 174 7.90 3.01 -1.45
N ASP A 175 8.47 2.18 -2.32
CA ASP A 175 9.85 1.72 -2.22
C ASP A 175 10.78 2.65 -3.05
N LEU A 176 11.57 3.43 -2.31
CA LEU A 176 12.54 4.40 -2.84
C LEU A 176 13.98 3.86 -2.87
N SER A 177 14.18 2.57 -2.56
CA SER A 177 15.52 1.97 -2.46
C SER A 177 16.37 2.14 -3.72
N LYS A 178 15.75 2.17 -4.90
CA LYS A 178 16.45 2.39 -6.18
C LYS A 178 16.61 3.87 -6.55
N CYS A 179 15.71 4.74 -6.11
CA CYS A 179 15.83 6.19 -6.29
C CYS A 179 17.03 6.73 -5.52
N ARG A 180 17.14 6.36 -4.24
CA ARG A 180 18.12 6.96 -3.32
C ARG A 180 19.56 6.51 -3.60
N LYS A 181 19.78 5.32 -4.16
CA LYS A 181 21.12 4.87 -4.60
C LYS A 181 21.70 5.74 -5.71
N ASN A 182 20.88 6.14 -6.69
CA ASN A 182 21.33 7.01 -7.77
C ASN A 182 21.66 8.42 -7.28
N VAL A 183 20.91 8.95 -6.31
CA VAL A 183 21.22 10.26 -5.70
C VAL A 183 22.57 10.20 -4.99
N ALA A 184 22.82 9.16 -4.19
CA ALA A 184 24.10 8.97 -3.51
C ALA A 184 25.28 8.86 -4.49
N GLU A 185 25.17 8.02 -5.53
CA GLU A 185 26.21 7.87 -6.56
C GLU A 185 26.42 9.16 -7.38
N SER A 186 25.36 9.92 -7.68
CA SER A 186 25.47 11.21 -8.37
C SER A 186 26.15 12.28 -7.51
N SER A 187 25.91 12.29 -6.19
CA SER A 187 26.58 13.22 -5.27
C SER A 187 28.06 12.90 -5.04
N GLU A 188 28.44 11.62 -5.06
CA GLU A 188 29.85 11.19 -5.00
C GLU A 188 30.59 11.41 -6.33
N GLY A 189 29.89 11.31 -7.47
CA GLY A 189 30.44 11.63 -8.78
C GLY A 189 30.73 13.13 -8.96
N GLN A 190 29.84 13.99 -8.45
CA GLN A 190 30.01 15.44 -8.51
C GLN A 190 31.17 15.92 -7.61
N SER A 191 31.31 15.36 -6.40
CA SER A 191 32.41 15.71 -5.49
C SER A 191 33.79 15.27 -5.99
N ARG A 192 33.88 14.21 -6.80
CA ARG A 192 35.13 13.79 -7.46
C ARG A 192 35.55 14.73 -8.60
N LEU A 193 34.61 15.23 -9.39
CA LEU A 193 34.89 16.18 -10.47
C LEU A 193 35.33 17.55 -9.95
N ASP A 194 34.85 17.97 -8.79
CA ASP A 194 35.25 19.23 -8.16
C ASP A 194 36.67 19.18 -7.54
N ILE A 195 37.19 17.99 -7.25
CA ILE A 195 38.58 17.79 -6.78
C ILE A 195 39.58 17.87 -7.94
N ASP A 196 39.21 17.39 -9.13
CA ASP A 196 40.09 17.37 -10.31
C ASP A 196 40.19 18.73 -11.03
N LEU A 197 39.33 19.70 -10.73
CA LEU A 197 39.37 21.07 -11.28
C LEU A 197 40.17 22.07 -10.42
N ASN A 198 40.64 21.66 -9.24
CA ASN A 198 41.37 22.50 -8.29
C ASN A 198 42.86 22.10 -8.12
N ASN A 199 43.40 21.28 -9.03
CA ASN A 199 44.83 20.92 -9.07
C ASN A 199 45.47 21.35 -10.38
#